data_AF-A0A5N7WQL8-F1
#
_entry.id   AF-A0A5N7WQL8-F1
#
_cell.length_a   1.000
_cell.length_b   1.000
_cell.length_c   1.000
_cell.angle_alpha   90.00
_cell.angle_beta   90.00
_cell.angle_gamma   90.00
#
_symmetry.space_group_name_H-M   'P 1'
#
loop_
_entity.id
_entity.type
_entity.pdbx_description
1 polymer ?
#
loop_
_entity_poly.entity_id
_entity_poly.type
_entity_poly.pdbx_seq_one_letter_code
_entity_poly.pdbx_strand_id
1 'polypeptide(L)'
;MSESRDNKIPENLPEVPSDAPALPEGWLEVLSMDMDAQGVARKPDGKVVFIDGALTGEIVSANTHRKKNNWEAATLTEIHRESSQRVKPGCPNFGLHAGACGGCKMQHLHVAAQVAIKQRVLEDNLWHLAKVKPETLLRPIEGPAWGYRFRSRLSVRYVAKKGKVLVGFHERKSRYIADMEVCKILPPHVDAMLMPMRALIASLDARETCPQIEVACGDHVTALVLRHLEPLSDADKQRLRDFAAVQNVQWWLQPKGPDTVHLMEEGGTQLSYGLPDFGITMPFKPTDFTQVNPHINRVLVTRSLRLLDAKKDERVIDWFCGLGNFTLPIATMAREVLGIEGSETLVRRSHENYARNNAARSEEDKLAPTRFVARNLFEMTPAMLIADGNSDKWLVDPPREGAFALSKALADIHQIRIGAKQTGVASEEQPDLLPPLPEGQESWQFPKRIVYVSCNPATLARDAGLLVHQAGYRCVAAGVVNMFPHTAHVESMAVFERA
;
A
#
# COMPACT_ATOMS: atom_id res chain seq x y z
N MET A 1 13.06 11.94 4.97
CA MET A 1 13.25 12.03 6.42
C MET A 1 12.96 10.65 6.99
N SER A 2 13.98 9.98 7.53
CA SER A 2 13.85 8.64 8.08
C SER A 2 13.40 8.75 9.53
N GLU A 3 12.12 8.53 9.80
CA GLU A 3 11.70 8.19 11.16
C GLU A 3 12.46 6.93 11.58
N SER A 4 13.08 7.00 12.76
CA SER A 4 13.76 5.90 13.40
C SER A 4 12.76 4.78 13.67
N ARG A 5 12.71 3.80 12.76
CA ARG A 5 12.07 2.51 13.03
C ARG A 5 12.90 1.81 14.10
N ASP A 6 12.45 1.91 15.34
CA ASP A 6 12.95 1.05 16.39
C ASP A 6 12.48 -0.37 16.06
N ASN A 7 13.40 -1.21 15.59
CA ASN A 7 13.23 -2.66 15.55
C ASN A 7 13.01 -3.13 17.00
N LYS A 8 11.76 -3.05 17.48
CA LYS A 8 11.33 -3.76 18.68
C LYS A 8 11.48 -5.25 18.37
N ILE A 9 12.12 -5.98 19.29
CA ILE A 9 12.29 -7.42 19.17
C ILE A 9 10.88 -8.03 19.14
N PRO A 10 10.53 -8.85 18.13
CA PRO A 10 9.28 -9.58 18.12
C PRO A 10 9.17 -10.41 19.41
N GLU A 11 8.07 -10.27 20.15
CA GLU A 11 7.87 -10.97 21.43
C GLU A 11 7.81 -12.50 21.30
N ASN A 12 7.59 -13.02 20.08
CA ASN A 12 7.38 -14.43 19.77
C ASN A 12 8.40 -14.99 18.78
N LEU A 13 9.69 -14.87 19.10
CA LEU A 13 10.71 -15.62 18.37
C LEU A 13 10.73 -17.06 18.86
N PRO A 14 10.79 -18.06 17.96
CA PRO A 14 10.95 -19.45 18.37
C PRO A 14 12.14 -19.58 19.32
N GLU A 15 11.95 -20.24 20.46
CA GLU A 15 13.07 -20.61 21.32
C GLU A 15 13.94 -21.63 20.58
N VAL A 16 15.25 -21.54 20.77
CA VAL A 16 16.15 -22.58 20.27
C VAL A 16 15.82 -23.86 21.04
N PRO A 17 15.43 -24.97 20.38
CA PRO A 17 15.17 -26.23 21.07
C PRO A 17 16.39 -26.64 21.89
N SER A 18 16.21 -27.09 23.14
CA SER A 18 17.30 -27.49 24.04
C SER A 18 18.23 -28.57 23.46
N ASP A 19 17.72 -29.34 22.48
CA ASP A 19 18.36 -30.53 21.92
C ASP A 19 18.89 -30.30 20.49
N ALA A 20 18.92 -29.05 20.01
CA ALA A 20 19.47 -28.75 18.70
C ALA A 20 21.00 -29.02 18.66
N PRO A 21 21.53 -29.68 17.60
CA PRO A 21 22.96 -29.92 17.49
C PRO A 21 23.74 -28.61 17.52
N ALA A 22 24.82 -28.58 18.29
CA ALA A 22 25.67 -27.40 18.40
C ALA A 22 26.21 -27.03 17.02
N LEU A 23 25.80 -25.86 16.51
CA LEU A 23 26.33 -25.32 15.26
C LEU A 23 27.79 -24.89 15.44
N PRO A 24 28.62 -24.95 14.39
CA PRO A 24 29.96 -24.37 14.40
C PRO A 24 29.95 -22.91 14.84
N GLU A 25 31.07 -22.45 15.43
CA GLU A 25 31.18 -21.07 15.90
C GLU A 25 30.90 -20.06 14.77
N GLY A 26 30.04 -19.09 15.07
CA GLY A 26 29.63 -18.05 14.10
C GLY A 26 28.50 -18.44 13.15
N TRP A 27 28.06 -19.70 13.14
CA TRP A 27 26.92 -20.14 12.34
C TRP A 27 25.62 -19.88 13.09
N LEU A 28 24.59 -19.46 12.35
CA LEU A 28 23.28 -19.11 12.86
C LEU A 28 22.21 -19.89 12.10
N GLU A 29 21.30 -20.54 12.82
CA GLU A 29 20.06 -21.06 12.23
C GLU A 29 19.01 -19.96 12.17
N VAL A 30 18.42 -19.78 11.00
CA VAL A 30 17.37 -18.79 10.77
C VAL A 30 16.02 -19.43 11.04
N LEU A 31 15.36 -18.98 12.11
CA LEU A 31 14.16 -19.58 12.69
C LEU A 31 12.87 -19.03 12.09
N SER A 32 12.88 -17.76 11.68
CA SER A 32 11.72 -17.08 11.11
C SER A 32 12.14 -15.93 10.20
N MET A 33 11.16 -15.18 9.67
CA MET A 33 11.39 -13.93 8.97
C MET A 33 10.50 -12.83 9.56
N ASP A 34 11.03 -11.61 9.61
CA ASP A 34 10.28 -10.45 10.11
C ASP A 34 9.47 -9.74 9.02
N MET A 35 8.76 -8.69 9.42
CA MET A 35 7.95 -7.86 8.53
C MET A 35 8.74 -7.03 7.50
N ASP A 36 10.06 -6.91 7.66
CA ASP A 36 10.97 -6.23 6.72
C ASP A 36 11.68 -7.24 5.79
N ALA A 37 11.26 -8.50 5.85
CA ALA A 37 11.82 -9.63 5.13
C ALA A 37 13.30 -9.93 5.46
N GLN A 38 13.67 -9.77 6.72
CA GLN A 38 14.95 -10.18 7.27
C GLN A 38 14.81 -11.54 7.94
N GLY A 39 15.80 -12.43 7.76
CA GLY A 39 15.85 -13.68 8.50
C GLY A 39 16.11 -13.38 9.98
N VAL A 40 15.40 -14.06 10.88
CA VAL A 40 15.60 -13.89 12.33
C VAL A 40 16.22 -15.15 12.90
N ALA A 41 17.39 -14.97 13.50
CA ALA A 41 18.12 -16.01 14.24
C ALA A 41 18.26 -15.61 15.71
N ARG A 42 18.59 -16.58 16.56
CA ARG A 42 18.90 -16.36 17.97
C ARG A 42 20.25 -16.98 18.30
N LYS A 43 21.12 -16.21 18.94
CA LYS A 43 22.42 -16.67 19.43
C LYS A 43 22.27 -17.46 20.73
N PRO A 44 23.27 -18.28 21.12
CA PRO A 44 23.28 -19.00 22.40
C PRO A 44 23.15 -18.10 23.63
N ASP A 45 23.61 -16.84 23.54
CA ASP A 45 23.47 -15.82 24.59
C ASP A 45 22.05 -15.20 24.68
N GLY A 46 21.09 -15.70 23.90
CA GLY A 46 19.71 -15.23 23.84
C GLY A 46 19.49 -14.02 22.93
N LYS A 47 20.54 -13.46 22.33
CA LYS A 47 20.45 -12.26 21.52
C LYS A 47 19.86 -12.52 20.14
N VAL A 48 18.96 -11.65 19.71
CA VAL A 48 18.28 -11.75 18.40
C VAL A 48 19.15 -11.16 17.30
N VAL A 49 19.23 -11.83 16.15
CA VAL A 49 19.98 -11.34 14.98
C VAL A 49 19.04 -11.24 13.79
N PHE A 50 18.90 -10.03 13.23
CA PHE A 50 18.18 -9.77 11.99
C PHE A 50 19.18 -9.80 10.83
N ILE A 51 18.99 -10.72 9.88
CA ILE A 51 19.95 -11.03 8.83
C ILE A 51 19.34 -10.68 7.46
N ASP A 52 19.87 -9.63 6.83
CA ASP A 52 19.52 -9.27 5.46
C ASP A 52 19.90 -10.41 4.50
N GLY A 53 18.91 -10.93 3.77
CA GLY A 53 19.09 -11.90 2.68
C GLY A 53 19.09 -13.38 3.08
N ALA A 54 18.92 -13.69 4.37
CA ALA A 54 18.74 -15.06 4.86
C ALA A 54 17.26 -15.43 4.95
N LEU A 55 16.95 -16.72 4.79
CA LEU A 55 15.60 -17.29 4.77
C LEU A 55 15.40 -18.28 5.92
N THR A 56 14.15 -18.50 6.31
CA THR A 56 13.79 -19.51 7.31
C THR A 56 14.27 -20.91 6.92
N GLY A 57 14.84 -21.63 7.89
CA GLY A 57 15.41 -22.97 7.74
C GLY A 57 16.88 -22.99 7.33
N GLU A 58 17.46 -21.84 6.98
CA GLU A 58 18.88 -21.77 6.59
C GLU A 58 19.82 -21.83 7.78
N ILE A 59 21.01 -22.36 7.54
CA ILE A 59 22.16 -22.20 8.43
C ILE A 59 23.15 -21.30 7.70
N VAL A 60 23.52 -20.19 8.33
CA VAL A 60 24.25 -19.10 7.66
C VAL A 60 25.37 -18.53 8.54
N SER A 61 26.38 -17.97 7.90
CA SER A 61 27.26 -16.97 8.50
C SER A 61 26.76 -15.57 8.14
N ALA A 62 26.86 -14.63 9.07
CA ALA A 62 26.45 -13.25 8.84
C ALA A 62 27.42 -12.24 9.46
N ASN A 63 27.63 -11.11 8.78
CA ASN A 63 28.45 -10.02 9.27
C ASN A 63 27.60 -8.94 9.94
N THR A 64 27.79 -8.77 11.25
CA THR A 64 27.07 -7.77 12.05
C THR A 64 27.61 -6.36 11.81
N HIS A 65 26.73 -5.46 11.36
CA HIS A 65 27.06 -4.04 11.13
C HIS A 65 26.44 -3.11 12.17
N ARG A 66 25.50 -3.61 13.01
CA ARG A 66 24.94 -2.85 14.13
C ARG A 66 24.65 -3.78 15.31
N LYS A 67 25.07 -3.39 16.51
CA LYS A 67 24.81 -4.11 17.77
C LYS A 67 24.08 -3.20 18.75
N LYS A 68 23.02 -3.73 19.38
CA LYS A 68 22.41 -3.20 20.61
C LYS A 68 22.47 -4.29 21.69
N ASN A 69 21.96 -4.03 22.90
CA ASN A 69 22.01 -4.97 24.02
C ASN A 69 21.26 -6.28 23.70
N ASN A 70 20.04 -6.17 23.18
CA ASN A 70 19.15 -7.32 23.00
C ASN A 70 19.04 -7.81 21.54
N TRP A 71 19.62 -7.07 20.58
CA TRP A 71 19.57 -7.45 19.16
C TRP A 71 20.77 -6.98 18.33
N GLU A 72 20.97 -7.60 17.17
CA GLU A 72 21.97 -7.25 16.15
C GLU A 72 21.35 -7.18 14.75
N ALA A 73 21.85 -6.26 13.91
CA ALA A 73 21.58 -6.30 12.48
C ALA A 73 22.83 -6.76 11.74
N ALA A 74 22.63 -7.76 10.89
CA ALA A 74 23.67 -8.43 10.14
C ALA A 74 23.29 -8.57 8.66
N THR A 75 24.28 -8.85 7.84
CA THR A 75 24.13 -9.14 6.42
C THR A 75 24.65 -10.54 6.16
N LEU A 76 23.89 -11.35 5.43
CA LEU A 76 24.31 -12.70 5.02
C LEU A 76 25.67 -12.66 4.31
N THR A 77 26.60 -13.51 4.73
CA THR A 77 27.90 -13.69 4.06
C THR A 77 28.02 -15.05 3.37
N GLU A 78 27.52 -16.10 4.02
CA GLU A 78 27.64 -17.48 3.52
C GLU A 78 26.43 -18.31 3.94
N ILE A 79 25.99 -19.21 3.05
CA ILE A 79 24.91 -20.16 3.31
C ILE A 79 25.54 -21.55 3.42
N HIS A 80 25.43 -22.18 4.59
CA HIS A 80 25.93 -23.53 4.87
C HIS A 80 24.88 -24.61 4.62
N ARG A 81 23.60 -24.25 4.85
CA ARG A 81 22.44 -25.06 4.50
C ARG A 81 21.39 -24.16 3.87
N GLU A 82 21.10 -24.40 2.59
CA GLU A 82 20.12 -23.62 1.83
C GLU A 82 18.68 -24.05 2.15
N SER A 83 17.76 -23.09 2.18
CA SER A 83 16.32 -23.36 2.33
C SER A 83 15.74 -23.89 1.02
N SER A 84 14.82 -24.87 1.12
CA SER A 84 14.07 -25.38 -0.04
C SER A 84 13.20 -24.32 -0.73
N GLN A 85 12.95 -23.18 -0.07
CA GLN A 85 12.21 -22.06 -0.61
C GLN A 85 13.12 -21.00 -1.26
N ARG A 86 14.45 -21.16 -1.22
CA ARG A 86 15.37 -20.24 -1.91
C ARG A 86 15.25 -20.43 -3.41
N VAL A 87 15.23 -19.33 -4.14
CA VAL A 87 15.24 -19.31 -5.61
C VAL A 87 16.28 -18.32 -6.11
N LYS A 88 16.75 -18.54 -7.35
CA LYS A 88 17.59 -17.57 -8.04
C LYS A 88 16.76 -16.30 -8.36
N PRO A 89 17.21 -15.11 -7.94
CA PRO A 89 16.52 -13.86 -8.28
C PRO A 89 16.40 -13.65 -9.79
N GLY A 90 15.22 -13.19 -10.24
CA GLY A 90 14.96 -12.89 -11.66
C GLY A 90 15.53 -11.54 -12.15
N CYS A 91 15.89 -10.63 -11.23
CA CYS A 91 16.50 -9.36 -11.58
C CYS A 91 18.01 -9.38 -11.28
N PRO A 92 18.88 -9.03 -12.24
CA PRO A 92 20.32 -8.96 -12.00
C PRO A 92 20.71 -7.86 -10.99
N ASN A 93 19.87 -6.84 -10.85
CA ASN A 93 20.09 -5.72 -9.93
C ASN A 93 19.68 -6.05 -8.48
N PHE A 94 19.14 -7.25 -8.22
CA PHE A 94 18.77 -7.69 -6.87
C PHE A 94 19.96 -8.36 -6.18
N GLY A 95 20.13 -8.10 -4.89
CA GLY A 95 21.08 -8.81 -4.05
C GLY A 95 21.62 -7.95 -2.92
N LEU A 96 22.76 -8.36 -2.39
CA LEU A 96 23.51 -7.69 -1.32
C LEU A 96 24.83 -7.09 -1.81
N HIS A 97 25.09 -7.13 -3.12
CA HIS A 97 26.29 -6.56 -3.73
C HIS A 97 26.26 -5.02 -3.75
N ALA A 98 27.43 -4.40 -3.86
CA ALA A 98 27.54 -2.95 -3.99
C ALA A 98 26.82 -2.46 -5.26
N GLY A 99 25.99 -1.43 -5.13
CA GLY A 99 25.17 -0.91 -6.24
C GLY A 99 23.84 -1.64 -6.46
N ALA A 100 23.51 -2.67 -5.67
CA ALA A 100 22.24 -3.38 -5.79
C ALA A 100 21.03 -2.46 -5.56
N CYS A 101 19.99 -2.65 -6.36
CA CYS A 101 18.74 -1.90 -6.30
C CYS A 101 17.97 -2.15 -4.99
N GLY A 102 17.47 -1.08 -4.37
CA GLY A 102 16.71 -1.12 -3.13
C GLY A 102 15.23 -1.47 -3.26
N GLY A 103 14.70 -1.58 -4.48
CA GLY A 103 13.27 -1.72 -4.74
C GLY A 103 12.67 -3.06 -4.30
N CYS A 104 13.42 -4.16 -4.43
CA CYS A 104 12.97 -5.50 -4.06
C CYS A 104 13.74 -6.04 -2.84
N LYS A 105 13.07 -6.88 -2.04
CA LYS A 105 13.59 -7.48 -0.81
C LYS A 105 13.61 -9.01 -0.85
N MET A 106 12.64 -9.64 -1.52
CA MET A 106 12.35 -11.07 -1.41
C MET A 106 12.53 -11.86 -2.72
N GLN A 107 13.27 -11.35 -3.73
CA GLN A 107 13.43 -12.10 -4.99
C GLN A 107 14.20 -13.42 -4.86
N HIS A 108 14.92 -13.60 -3.76
CA HIS A 108 15.61 -14.85 -3.44
C HIS A 108 14.69 -15.89 -2.78
N LEU A 109 13.41 -15.56 -2.54
CA LEU A 109 12.43 -16.42 -1.91
C LEU A 109 11.31 -16.76 -2.89
N HIS A 110 10.92 -18.04 -2.95
CA HIS A 110 9.83 -18.51 -3.80
C HIS A 110 8.53 -17.73 -3.52
N VAL A 111 7.79 -17.36 -4.56
CA VAL A 111 6.66 -16.41 -4.46
C VAL A 111 5.58 -16.90 -3.49
N ALA A 112 5.23 -18.19 -3.54
CA ALA A 112 4.24 -18.77 -2.61
C ALA A 112 4.69 -18.66 -1.14
N ALA A 113 5.99 -18.83 -0.86
CA ALA A 113 6.53 -18.65 0.49
C ALA A 113 6.51 -17.17 0.91
N GLN A 114 6.71 -16.22 -0.01
CA GLN A 114 6.52 -14.80 0.29
C GLN A 114 5.08 -14.53 0.77
N VAL A 115 4.08 -15.09 0.09
CA VAL A 115 2.66 -14.93 0.46
C VAL A 115 2.39 -15.52 1.84
N ALA A 116 2.91 -16.72 2.12
CA ALA A 116 2.76 -17.36 3.43
C ALA A 116 3.36 -16.51 4.57
N ILE A 117 4.56 -15.93 4.37
CA ILE A 117 5.18 -15.03 5.35
C ILE A 117 4.32 -13.78 5.57
N LYS A 118 3.81 -13.16 4.50
CA LYS A 118 2.93 -11.99 4.62
C LYS A 118 1.66 -12.32 5.40
N GLN A 119 1.07 -13.49 5.14
CA GLN A 119 -0.10 -13.99 5.86
C GLN A 119 0.21 -14.14 7.36
N ARG A 120 1.38 -14.71 7.70
CA ARG A 120 1.83 -14.82 9.08
C ARG A 120 2.02 -13.46 9.76
N VAL A 121 2.57 -12.47 9.05
CA VAL A 121 2.71 -11.09 9.57
C VAL A 121 1.35 -10.51 9.96
N LEU A 122 0.30 -10.70 9.15
CA LEU A 122 -1.05 -10.24 9.51
C LEU A 122 -1.57 -10.94 10.79
N GLU A 123 -1.46 -12.27 10.84
CA GLU A 123 -1.89 -13.06 12.00
C GLU A 123 -1.19 -12.62 13.29
N ASP A 124 0.14 -12.46 13.23
CA ASP A 124 0.94 -12.05 14.38
C ASP A 124 0.56 -10.63 14.83
N ASN A 125 0.33 -9.69 13.91
CA ASN A 125 -0.10 -8.34 14.28
C ASN A 125 -1.49 -8.33 14.95
N LEU A 126 -2.48 -9.03 14.37
CA LEU A 126 -3.82 -9.12 14.95
C LEU A 126 -3.80 -9.72 16.36
N TRP A 127 -3.05 -10.80 16.55
CA TRP A 127 -2.98 -11.46 17.85
C TRP A 127 -2.16 -10.68 18.87
N HIS A 128 -0.95 -10.26 18.52
CA HIS A 128 -0.01 -9.69 19.49
C HIS A 128 -0.31 -8.23 19.82
N LEU A 129 -0.71 -7.42 18.84
CA LEU A 129 -1.01 -6.00 19.08
C LEU A 129 -2.43 -5.78 19.58
N ALA A 130 -3.38 -6.59 19.12
CA ALA A 130 -4.80 -6.32 19.32
C ALA A 130 -5.53 -7.41 20.11
N LYS A 131 -4.94 -8.58 20.34
CA LYS A 131 -5.63 -9.75 20.92
C LYS A 131 -6.91 -10.10 20.14
N VAL A 132 -6.89 -9.88 18.83
CA VAL A 132 -7.99 -10.20 17.91
C VAL A 132 -7.63 -11.47 17.15
N LYS A 133 -8.58 -12.40 17.07
CA LYS A 133 -8.47 -13.59 16.23
C LYS A 133 -9.63 -13.60 15.25
N PRO A 134 -9.37 -13.63 13.93
CA PRO A 134 -10.44 -13.77 12.95
C PRO A 134 -11.07 -15.16 13.06
N GLU A 135 -12.39 -15.25 12.89
CA GLU A 135 -13.10 -16.54 12.85
C GLU A 135 -12.67 -17.37 11.64
N THR A 136 -12.47 -16.72 10.48
CA THR A 136 -11.99 -17.35 9.25
C THR A 136 -10.74 -16.64 8.71
N LEU A 137 -9.66 -17.40 8.46
CA LEU A 137 -8.56 -16.91 7.64
C LEU A 137 -8.89 -17.08 6.16
N LEU A 138 -8.93 -15.97 5.43
CA LEU A 138 -9.19 -15.95 3.99
C LEU A 138 -7.97 -16.47 3.25
N ARG A 139 -8.20 -17.18 2.14
CA ARG A 139 -7.14 -17.52 1.20
C ARG A 139 -6.49 -16.22 0.70
N PRO A 140 -5.16 -16.11 0.70
CA PRO A 140 -4.47 -14.94 0.19
C PRO A 140 -4.85 -14.62 -1.25
N ILE A 141 -4.96 -13.33 -1.57
CA ILE A 141 -5.05 -12.89 -2.96
C ILE A 141 -3.62 -12.76 -3.51
N GLU A 142 -3.34 -13.48 -4.60
CA GLU A 142 -2.09 -13.40 -5.33
C GLU A 142 -2.33 -13.30 -6.84
N GLY A 143 -1.28 -12.99 -7.58
CA GLY A 143 -1.33 -12.73 -9.02
C GLY A 143 0.07 -12.62 -9.60
N PRO A 144 0.26 -11.94 -10.74
CA PRO A 144 1.56 -11.85 -11.40
C PRO A 144 2.64 -11.29 -10.48
N ALA A 145 3.74 -12.03 -10.33
CA ALA A 145 4.91 -11.61 -9.54
C ALA A 145 5.83 -10.63 -10.29
N TRP A 146 5.73 -10.60 -11.61
CA TRP A 146 6.54 -9.78 -12.52
C TRP A 146 5.62 -8.96 -13.43
N GLY A 147 6.14 -7.88 -14.02
CA GLY A 147 5.37 -7.02 -14.93
C GLY A 147 4.22 -6.25 -14.27
N TYR A 148 4.08 -6.32 -12.95
CA TYR A 148 2.85 -5.90 -12.27
C TYR A 148 2.83 -4.42 -11.88
N ARG A 149 3.98 -3.73 -11.86
CA ARG A 149 4.12 -2.40 -11.27
C ARG A 149 3.82 -1.30 -12.28
N PHE A 150 2.55 -0.99 -12.46
CA PHE A 150 2.03 0.00 -13.42
C PHE A 150 2.27 1.45 -12.99
N ARG A 151 2.72 1.66 -11.75
CA ARG A 151 3.20 2.96 -11.26
C ARG A 151 4.56 2.91 -10.61
N SER A 152 5.44 3.80 -11.05
CA SER A 152 6.78 3.94 -10.47
C SER A 152 7.27 5.36 -10.55
N ARG A 153 8.18 5.70 -9.63
CA ARG A 153 8.90 6.96 -9.62
C ARG A 153 10.38 6.63 -9.81
N LEU A 154 10.90 6.91 -11.00
CA LEU A 154 12.28 6.66 -11.38
C LEU A 154 13.09 7.93 -11.09
N SER A 155 14.12 7.80 -10.28
CA SER A 155 15.11 8.87 -10.10
C SER A 155 15.98 8.97 -11.36
N VAL A 156 16.36 10.19 -11.70
CA VAL A 156 17.20 10.51 -12.85
C VAL A 156 18.41 11.31 -12.39
N ARG A 157 19.60 10.96 -12.86
CA ARG A 157 20.83 11.68 -12.55
C ARG A 157 21.83 11.59 -13.69
N TYR A 158 22.25 12.75 -14.19
CA TYR A 158 23.46 12.83 -15.01
C TYR A 158 24.72 12.81 -14.11
N VAL A 159 25.65 11.90 -14.42
CA VAL A 159 26.93 11.75 -13.71
C VAL A 159 28.04 12.30 -14.61
N ALA A 160 28.32 13.59 -14.50
CA ALA A 160 29.28 14.30 -15.36
C ALA A 160 30.65 13.61 -15.46
N LYS A 161 31.21 13.14 -14.32
CA LYS A 161 32.49 12.42 -14.29
C LYS A 161 32.53 11.14 -15.14
N LYS A 162 31.37 10.53 -15.40
CA LYS A 162 31.24 9.30 -16.20
C LYS A 162 30.59 9.54 -17.56
N GLY A 163 30.16 10.77 -17.86
CA GLY A 163 29.38 11.09 -19.06
C GLY A 163 28.10 10.24 -19.20
N LYS A 164 27.51 9.78 -18.10
CA LYS A 164 26.42 8.78 -18.11
C LYS A 164 25.19 9.29 -17.37
N VAL A 165 24.01 9.07 -17.95
CA VAL A 165 22.72 9.25 -17.28
C VAL A 165 22.29 7.95 -16.62
N LEU A 166 21.89 8.03 -15.35
CA LEU A 166 21.24 6.96 -14.61
C LEU A 166 19.74 7.27 -14.54
N VAL A 167 18.93 6.28 -14.90
CA VAL A 167 17.48 6.25 -14.67
C VAL A 167 17.18 4.96 -13.94
N GLY A 168 16.50 5.05 -12.80
CA GLY A 168 16.20 3.86 -11.99
C GLY A 168 15.77 4.17 -10.56
N PHE A 169 15.92 3.19 -9.69
CA PHE A 169 15.66 3.32 -8.26
C PHE A 169 16.94 3.57 -7.48
N HIS A 170 16.79 3.99 -6.22
CA HIS A 170 17.93 4.09 -5.32
C HIS A 170 18.51 2.72 -4.97
N GLU A 171 19.82 2.70 -4.77
CA GLU A 171 20.55 1.58 -4.20
C GLU A 171 20.04 1.24 -2.78
N ARG A 172 20.31 0.01 -2.33
CA ARG A 172 19.98 -0.42 -0.97
C ARG A 172 20.66 0.48 0.06
N LYS A 173 19.86 1.05 0.98
CA LYS A 173 20.34 1.87 2.11
C LYS A 173 21.26 3.04 1.66
N SER A 174 21.06 3.55 0.44
CA SER A 174 21.92 4.56 -0.19
C SER A 174 21.07 5.61 -0.92
N ARG A 175 21.62 6.82 -1.08
CA ARG A 175 21.01 7.91 -1.87
C ARG A 175 21.37 7.84 -3.36
N TYR A 176 22.32 6.99 -3.72
CA TYR A 176 22.77 6.85 -5.10
C TYR A 176 21.75 6.03 -5.90
N ILE A 177 21.71 6.29 -7.21
CA ILE A 177 20.81 5.57 -8.13
C ILE A 177 21.54 4.31 -8.59
N ALA A 178 20.87 3.17 -8.49
CA ALA A 178 21.40 1.91 -8.99
C ALA A 178 21.57 1.98 -10.51
N ASP A 179 22.72 1.54 -11.01
CA ASP A 179 22.98 1.48 -12.45
C ASP A 179 22.27 0.27 -13.08
N MET A 180 20.95 0.36 -13.16
CA MET A 180 20.07 -0.71 -13.64
C MET A 180 19.68 -0.54 -15.10
N GLU A 181 19.82 -1.61 -15.88
CA GLU A 181 19.40 -1.64 -17.29
C GLU A 181 18.03 -2.28 -17.50
N VAL A 182 17.58 -3.08 -16.52
CA VAL A 182 16.32 -3.81 -16.56
C VAL A 182 15.59 -3.75 -15.22
N CYS A 183 14.26 -3.79 -15.25
CA CYS A 183 13.40 -3.91 -14.09
C CYS A 183 12.19 -4.82 -14.35
N LYS A 184 12.33 -6.10 -14.02
CA LYS A 184 11.31 -7.12 -14.31
C LYS A 184 10.00 -6.98 -13.56
N ILE A 185 9.92 -6.12 -12.52
CA ILE A 185 8.66 -5.82 -11.86
C ILE A 185 7.84 -4.76 -12.60
N LEU A 186 8.47 -3.94 -13.45
CA LEU A 186 7.77 -3.00 -14.32
C LEU A 186 7.14 -3.75 -15.50
N PRO A 187 6.02 -3.26 -16.07
CA PRO A 187 5.44 -3.82 -17.28
C PRO A 187 6.48 -4.01 -18.39
N PRO A 188 6.38 -5.07 -19.23
CA PRO A 188 7.40 -5.37 -20.24
C PRO A 188 7.76 -4.20 -21.16
N HIS A 189 6.79 -3.37 -21.56
CA HIS A 189 7.03 -2.20 -22.39
C HIS A 189 7.79 -1.08 -21.64
N VAL A 190 7.56 -0.91 -20.34
CA VAL A 190 8.29 0.04 -19.50
C VAL A 190 9.70 -0.46 -19.19
N ASP A 191 9.87 -1.77 -18.95
CA ASP A 191 11.18 -2.42 -18.80
C ASP A 191 12.04 -2.20 -20.06
N ALA A 192 11.47 -2.48 -21.23
CA ALA A 192 12.13 -2.27 -22.53
C ALA A 192 12.50 -0.80 -22.79
N MET A 193 11.76 0.14 -22.20
CA MET A 193 11.95 1.58 -22.35
C MET A 193 13.07 2.15 -21.46
N LEU A 194 13.57 1.44 -20.44
CA LEU A 194 14.56 2.00 -19.49
C LEU A 194 15.83 2.55 -20.16
N MET A 195 16.42 1.79 -21.08
CA MET A 195 17.61 2.23 -21.82
C MET A 195 17.30 3.32 -22.84
N PRO A 196 16.22 3.24 -23.64
CA PRO A 196 15.73 4.38 -24.43
C PRO A 196 15.51 5.66 -23.62
N MET A 197 14.92 5.58 -22.43
CA MET A 197 14.73 6.74 -21.53
C MET A 197 16.07 7.34 -21.11
N ARG A 198 17.08 6.52 -20.78
CA ARG A 198 18.43 7.01 -20.46
C ARG A 198 19.05 7.77 -21.63
N ALA A 199 18.93 7.23 -22.85
CA ALA A 199 19.44 7.86 -24.06
C ALA A 199 18.71 9.19 -24.35
N LEU A 200 17.38 9.21 -24.21
CA LEU A 200 16.59 10.43 -24.35
C LEU A 200 17.07 11.52 -23.40
N ILE A 201 17.12 11.24 -22.09
CA ILE A 201 17.56 12.22 -21.11
C ILE A 201 19.00 12.68 -21.38
N ALA A 202 19.90 11.78 -21.78
CA ALA A 202 21.27 12.15 -22.13
C ALA A 202 21.35 13.12 -23.32
N SER A 203 20.40 13.03 -24.25
CA SER A 203 20.30 13.91 -25.42
C SER A 203 19.67 15.27 -25.14
N LEU A 204 19.04 15.45 -23.97
CA LEU A 204 18.43 16.73 -23.61
C LEU A 204 19.50 17.76 -23.23
N ASP A 205 19.23 19.02 -23.58
CA ASP A 205 20.01 20.15 -23.11
C ASP A 205 19.81 20.32 -21.59
N ALA A 206 18.57 20.09 -21.11
CA ALA A 206 18.18 20.11 -19.69
C ALA A 206 18.54 18.85 -18.88
N ARG A 207 19.44 17.98 -19.35
CA ARG A 207 19.74 16.68 -18.71
C ARG A 207 20.18 16.74 -17.25
N GLU A 208 20.75 17.86 -16.81
CA GLU A 208 21.22 18.05 -15.43
C GLU A 208 20.10 18.47 -14.47
N THR A 209 19.00 18.99 -15.01
CA THR A 209 17.89 19.58 -14.27
C THR A 209 16.61 18.75 -14.37
N CYS A 210 16.70 17.53 -14.89
CA CYS A 210 15.63 16.53 -14.93
C CYS A 210 15.82 15.45 -13.85
N PRO A 211 15.43 15.67 -12.58
CA PRO A 211 15.74 14.75 -11.48
C PRO A 211 14.89 13.46 -11.45
N GLN A 212 13.79 13.39 -12.20
CA GLN A 212 12.80 12.33 -12.00
C GLN A 212 11.87 12.15 -13.19
N ILE A 213 11.49 10.88 -13.42
CA ILE A 213 10.41 10.49 -14.32
C ILE A 213 9.42 9.64 -13.50
N GLU A 214 8.17 10.06 -13.43
CA GLU A 214 7.09 9.20 -12.93
C GLU A 214 6.45 8.45 -14.09
N VAL A 215 6.10 7.19 -13.86
CA VAL A 215 5.44 6.32 -14.83
C VAL A 215 4.06 6.00 -14.27
N ALA A 216 3.03 6.19 -15.10
CA ALA A 216 1.67 5.76 -14.81
C ALA A 216 1.07 5.08 -16.05
N CYS A 217 0.88 3.76 -15.96
CA CYS A 217 0.28 2.98 -17.03
C CYS A 217 -1.24 2.94 -16.86
N GLY A 218 -1.98 3.37 -17.87
CA GLY A 218 -3.39 3.04 -18.04
C GLY A 218 -3.56 1.79 -18.92
N ASP A 219 -4.81 1.40 -19.15
CA ASP A 219 -5.13 0.22 -19.96
C ASP A 219 -4.74 0.39 -21.45
N HIS A 220 -4.68 1.63 -21.95
CA HIS A 220 -4.45 1.93 -23.37
C HIS A 220 -3.23 2.82 -23.65
N VAL A 221 -2.73 3.56 -22.66
CA VAL A 221 -1.64 4.51 -22.84
C VAL A 221 -0.80 4.59 -21.55
N THR A 222 0.50 4.83 -21.69
CA THR A 222 1.40 5.09 -20.56
C THR A 222 1.71 6.57 -20.50
N ALA A 223 1.52 7.17 -19.34
CA ALA A 223 1.93 8.55 -19.04
C ALA A 223 3.30 8.57 -18.36
N LEU A 224 4.17 9.44 -18.87
CA LEU A 224 5.46 9.75 -18.27
C LEU A 224 5.43 11.20 -17.78
N VAL A 225 5.66 11.41 -16.48
CA VAL A 225 5.75 12.75 -15.90
C VAL A 225 7.23 13.10 -15.74
N LEU A 226 7.71 14.03 -16.56
CA LEU A 226 9.07 14.54 -16.45
C LEU A 226 9.09 15.69 -15.45
N ARG A 227 9.78 15.50 -14.32
CA ARG A 227 10.14 16.60 -13.43
C ARG A 227 11.34 17.32 -14.00
N HIS A 228 11.22 18.62 -14.21
CA HIS A 228 12.29 19.46 -14.72
C HIS A 228 12.37 20.75 -13.88
N LEU A 229 13.57 21.15 -13.48
CA LEU A 229 13.78 22.32 -12.59
C LEU A 229 13.94 23.63 -13.37
N GLU A 230 14.27 23.53 -14.65
CA GLU A 230 14.42 24.65 -15.58
C GLU A 230 13.51 24.47 -16.79
N PRO A 231 13.11 25.54 -17.49
CA PRO A 231 12.30 25.45 -18.71
C PRO A 231 12.98 24.61 -19.79
N LEU A 232 12.23 23.71 -20.42
CA LEU A 232 12.72 22.91 -21.55
C LEU A 232 12.77 23.75 -22.83
N SER A 233 13.86 23.62 -23.59
CA SER A 233 13.99 24.22 -24.92
C SER A 233 13.00 23.59 -25.91
N ASP A 234 12.72 24.25 -27.03
CA ASP A 234 11.86 23.65 -28.05
C ASP A 234 12.50 22.43 -28.72
N ALA A 235 13.83 22.37 -28.76
CA ALA A 235 14.57 21.17 -29.18
C ALA A 235 14.36 20.00 -28.21
N ASP A 236 14.40 20.26 -26.89
CA ASP A 236 14.12 19.25 -25.88
C ASP A 236 12.67 18.74 -25.99
N LYS A 237 11.70 19.66 -26.12
CA LYS A 237 10.30 19.28 -26.35
C LYS A 237 10.13 18.43 -27.62
N GLN A 238 10.86 18.76 -28.69
CA GLN A 238 10.81 17.95 -29.91
C GLN A 238 11.35 16.53 -29.69
N ARG A 239 12.48 16.38 -28.97
CA ARG A 239 13.01 15.06 -28.59
C ARG A 239 12.00 14.25 -27.75
N LEU A 240 11.27 14.92 -26.86
CA LEU A 240 10.18 14.28 -26.09
C LEU A 240 9.04 13.80 -27.01
N ARG A 241 8.63 14.60 -28.01
CA ARG A 241 7.61 14.20 -29.00
C ARG A 241 8.06 13.01 -29.83
N ASP A 242 9.28 13.04 -30.35
CA ASP A 242 9.83 11.97 -31.17
C ASP A 242 9.88 10.66 -30.37
N PHE A 243 10.27 10.74 -29.10
CA PHE A 243 10.22 9.60 -28.19
C PHE A 243 8.79 9.09 -27.96
N ALA A 244 7.84 10.00 -27.73
CA ALA A 244 6.43 9.65 -27.54
C ALA A 244 5.83 8.92 -28.74
N ALA A 245 6.15 9.36 -29.96
CA ALA A 245 5.69 8.75 -31.20
C ALA A 245 6.22 7.31 -31.37
N VAL A 246 7.48 7.05 -31.00
CA VAL A 246 8.09 5.72 -31.10
C VAL A 246 7.58 4.78 -30.00
N GLN A 247 7.42 5.29 -28.77
CA GLN A 247 7.16 4.46 -27.60
C GLN A 247 5.68 4.37 -27.21
N ASN A 248 4.79 5.09 -27.91
CA ASN A 248 3.37 5.21 -27.60
C ASN A 248 3.11 5.64 -26.14
N VAL A 249 3.71 6.77 -25.76
CA VAL A 249 3.54 7.39 -24.44
C VAL A 249 3.04 8.81 -24.54
N GLN A 250 2.42 9.30 -23.48
CA GLN A 250 2.08 10.71 -23.33
C GLN A 250 3.04 11.38 -22.32
N TRP A 251 3.55 12.55 -22.67
CA TRP A 251 4.40 13.33 -21.76
C TRP A 251 3.56 14.32 -20.95
N TRP A 252 3.81 14.29 -19.66
CA TRP A 252 3.36 15.30 -18.71
C TRP A 252 4.59 16.01 -18.15
N LEU A 253 4.48 17.31 -17.92
CA LEU A 253 5.59 18.12 -17.42
C LEU A 253 5.30 18.58 -16.00
N GLN A 254 6.31 18.50 -15.13
CA GLN A 254 6.27 18.98 -13.76
C GLN A 254 7.38 20.02 -13.52
N PRO A 255 7.13 21.31 -13.78
CA PRO A 255 8.12 22.38 -13.58
C PRO A 255 8.36 22.72 -12.10
N LYS A 256 7.37 22.50 -11.21
CA LYS A 256 7.48 22.83 -9.77
C LYS A 256 6.88 21.73 -8.89
N GLY A 257 5.94 22.07 -8.01
CA GLY A 257 5.26 21.12 -7.13
C GLY A 257 4.32 20.17 -7.87
N PRO A 258 3.73 19.18 -7.19
CA PRO A 258 2.74 18.25 -7.74
C PRO A 258 1.60 18.94 -8.51
N ASP A 259 1.15 20.11 -8.04
CA ASP A 259 0.02 20.84 -8.64
C ASP A 259 0.34 21.45 -10.01
N THR A 260 1.62 21.48 -10.41
CA THR A 260 2.05 22.02 -11.72
C THR A 260 2.08 20.98 -12.82
N VAL A 261 1.71 19.74 -12.52
CA VAL A 261 1.68 18.66 -13.50
C VAL A 261 0.60 18.93 -14.55
N HIS A 262 1.03 19.05 -15.81
CA HIS A 262 0.14 19.25 -16.95
C HIS A 262 0.59 18.41 -18.15
N LEU A 263 -0.37 18.04 -19.00
CA LEU A 263 -0.10 17.31 -20.22
C LEU A 263 0.64 18.23 -21.20
N MET A 264 1.71 17.73 -21.83
CA MET A 264 2.55 18.54 -22.74
C MET A 264 1.81 18.90 -24.03
N GLU A 265 1.04 17.96 -24.58
CA GLU A 265 0.26 18.14 -25.79
C GLU A 265 -1.18 17.69 -25.56
N GLU A 266 -2.12 18.61 -25.73
CA GLU A 266 -3.54 18.30 -25.59
C GLU A 266 -4.01 17.32 -26.66
N GLY A 267 -4.96 16.46 -26.28
CA GLY A 267 -5.47 15.39 -27.13
C GLY A 267 -4.86 14.02 -26.83
N GLY A 268 -5.22 13.04 -27.65
CA GLY A 268 -4.77 11.65 -27.49
C GLY A 268 -5.62 10.81 -26.54
N THR A 269 -5.13 9.60 -26.28
CA THR A 269 -5.82 8.60 -25.47
C THR A 269 -5.87 9.03 -24.01
N GLN A 270 -7.06 9.02 -23.42
CA GLN A 270 -7.21 9.34 -22.00
C GLN A 270 -6.58 8.26 -21.12
N LEU A 271 -5.85 8.69 -20.09
CA LEU A 271 -5.33 7.80 -19.07
C LEU A 271 -6.49 7.28 -18.19
N SER A 272 -6.71 5.97 -18.23
CA SER A 272 -7.76 5.30 -17.47
C SER A 272 -7.41 3.84 -17.16
N TYR A 273 -8.09 3.25 -16.18
CA TYR A 273 -8.14 1.81 -15.98
C TYR A 273 -9.59 1.34 -15.82
N GLY A 274 -9.87 0.11 -16.23
CA GLY A 274 -11.18 -0.52 -16.13
C GLY A 274 -11.33 -1.43 -14.90
N LEU A 275 -12.55 -1.48 -14.39
CA LEU A 275 -13.07 -2.47 -13.45
C LEU A 275 -14.23 -3.22 -14.15
N PRO A 276 -13.90 -4.19 -15.03
CA PRO A 276 -14.86 -4.77 -15.98
C PRO A 276 -16.01 -5.52 -15.31
N ASP A 277 -15.77 -6.19 -14.17
CA ASP A 277 -16.80 -6.89 -13.37
C ASP A 277 -17.97 -5.99 -12.97
N PHE A 278 -17.75 -4.68 -12.96
CA PHE A 278 -18.73 -3.68 -12.57
C PHE A 278 -19.11 -2.74 -13.71
N GLY A 279 -18.53 -2.91 -14.92
CA GLY A 279 -18.72 -1.97 -16.02
C GLY A 279 -18.28 -0.54 -15.67
N ILE A 280 -17.21 -0.39 -14.88
CA ILE A 280 -16.69 0.90 -14.45
C ILE A 280 -15.38 1.21 -15.17
N THR A 281 -15.24 2.44 -15.65
CA THR A 281 -13.99 2.99 -16.15
C THR A 281 -13.55 4.14 -15.25
N MET A 282 -12.28 4.15 -14.87
CA MET A 282 -11.68 5.10 -13.94
C MET A 282 -10.65 5.98 -14.67
N PRO A 283 -11.06 7.10 -15.29
CA PRO A 283 -10.13 8.13 -15.71
C PRO A 283 -9.32 8.67 -14.52
N PHE A 284 -8.03 8.87 -14.70
CA PHE A 284 -7.16 9.40 -13.66
C PHE A 284 -6.04 10.26 -14.26
N LYS A 285 -5.48 11.16 -13.47
CA LYS A 285 -4.26 11.90 -13.82
C LYS A 285 -3.04 11.13 -13.28
N PRO A 286 -1.85 11.28 -13.90
CA PRO A 286 -0.63 10.61 -13.43
C PRO A 286 -0.26 10.90 -11.96
N THR A 287 -0.71 12.03 -11.42
CA THR A 287 -0.53 12.45 -10.01
C THR A 287 -1.52 11.82 -9.05
N ASP A 288 -2.71 11.43 -9.52
CA ASP A 288 -3.76 10.88 -8.67
C ASP A 288 -3.31 9.54 -8.10
N PHE A 289 -3.68 9.19 -6.87
CA PHE A 289 -3.36 7.88 -6.31
C PHE A 289 -4.16 6.78 -7.02
N THR A 290 -3.48 5.72 -7.44
CA THR A 290 -4.05 4.50 -8.01
C THR A 290 -3.22 3.32 -7.53
N GLN A 291 -3.86 2.14 -7.44
CA GLN A 291 -3.18 0.93 -7.03
C GLN A 291 -2.06 0.58 -8.01
N VAL A 292 -0.88 0.22 -7.50
CA VAL A 292 0.30 -0.02 -8.35
C VAL A 292 0.18 -1.29 -9.19
N ASN A 293 -0.69 -2.23 -8.79
CA ASN A 293 -0.91 -3.51 -9.42
C ASN A 293 -2.39 -3.64 -9.83
N PRO A 294 -2.75 -3.29 -11.08
CA PRO A 294 -4.15 -3.27 -11.51
C PRO A 294 -4.78 -4.67 -11.53
N HIS A 295 -4.00 -5.72 -11.77
CA HIS A 295 -4.49 -7.10 -11.74
C HIS A 295 -4.98 -7.48 -10.35
N ILE A 296 -4.17 -7.18 -9.33
CA ILE A 296 -4.55 -7.43 -7.93
C ILE A 296 -5.65 -6.46 -7.49
N ASN A 297 -5.64 -5.20 -7.92
CA ASN A 297 -6.69 -4.24 -7.60
C ASN A 297 -8.07 -4.74 -8.06
N ARG A 298 -8.19 -5.27 -9.28
CA ARG A 298 -9.47 -5.83 -9.77
C ARG A 298 -9.98 -6.94 -8.84
N VAL A 299 -9.11 -7.88 -8.46
CA VAL A 299 -9.47 -8.98 -7.55
C VAL A 299 -9.79 -8.46 -6.14
N LEU A 300 -9.03 -7.47 -5.65
CA LEU A 300 -9.25 -6.81 -4.37
C LEU A 300 -10.63 -6.14 -4.33
N VAL A 301 -10.98 -5.32 -5.32
CA VAL A 301 -12.29 -4.68 -5.42
C VAL A 301 -13.39 -5.74 -5.44
N THR A 302 -13.31 -6.71 -6.34
CA THR A 302 -14.33 -7.78 -6.42
C THR A 302 -14.46 -8.56 -5.12
N ARG A 303 -13.35 -8.88 -4.45
CA ARG A 303 -13.37 -9.61 -3.18
C ARG A 303 -13.95 -8.75 -2.06
N SER A 304 -13.53 -7.49 -1.93
CA SER A 304 -14.02 -6.57 -0.90
C SER A 304 -15.52 -6.35 -1.04
N LEU A 305 -16.03 -6.21 -2.25
CA LEU A 305 -17.47 -6.04 -2.51
C LEU A 305 -18.28 -7.30 -2.20
N ARG A 306 -17.76 -8.49 -2.52
CA ARG A 306 -18.38 -9.77 -2.12
C ARG A 306 -18.40 -9.95 -0.60
N LEU A 307 -17.34 -9.53 0.09
CA LEU A 307 -17.27 -9.56 1.54
C LEU A 307 -18.16 -8.50 2.17
N LEU A 308 -18.33 -7.34 1.54
CA LEU A 308 -19.26 -6.31 1.97
C LEU A 308 -20.71 -6.80 1.80
N ASP A 309 -20.99 -7.51 0.71
CA ASP A 309 -22.28 -8.11 0.40
C ASP A 309 -23.43 -7.08 0.41
N ALA A 310 -23.19 -5.86 -0.08
CA ALA A 310 -24.17 -4.78 -0.06
C ALA A 310 -25.43 -5.15 -0.86
N LYS A 311 -26.61 -4.78 -0.34
CA LYS A 311 -27.91 -5.04 -0.95
C LYS A 311 -28.54 -3.77 -1.53
N LYS A 312 -29.47 -3.95 -2.47
CA LYS A 312 -30.13 -2.86 -3.22
C LYS A 312 -31.00 -1.93 -2.37
N ASP A 313 -31.33 -2.34 -1.15
CA ASP A 313 -32.07 -1.58 -0.15
C ASP A 313 -31.16 -0.96 0.92
N GLU A 314 -29.85 -1.23 0.90
CA GLU A 314 -28.89 -0.80 1.92
C GLU A 314 -28.10 0.46 1.53
N ARG A 315 -27.79 1.28 2.53
CA ARG A 315 -26.86 2.43 2.39
C ARG A 315 -25.45 2.05 2.77
N VAL A 316 -24.48 2.45 1.95
CA VAL A 316 -23.05 2.19 2.21
C VAL A 316 -22.25 3.48 2.35
N ILE A 317 -21.32 3.52 3.30
CA ILE A 317 -20.30 4.58 3.37
C ILE A 317 -18.94 3.99 3.02
N ASP A 318 -18.24 4.65 2.09
CA ASP A 318 -16.86 4.36 1.71
C ASP A 318 -15.93 5.43 2.29
N TRP A 319 -15.16 5.04 3.30
CA TRP A 319 -14.23 5.91 4.02
C TRP A 319 -12.85 5.86 3.38
N PHE A 320 -12.25 7.04 3.16
CA PHE A 320 -11.00 7.21 2.41
C PHE A 320 -11.16 6.78 0.94
N CYS A 321 -12.25 7.23 0.31
CA CYS A 321 -12.68 6.68 -0.97
C CYS A 321 -11.75 7.01 -2.16
N GLY A 322 -10.83 7.96 -2.01
CA GLY A 322 -9.93 8.41 -3.08
C GLY A 322 -10.70 8.81 -4.34
N LEU A 323 -10.33 8.22 -5.47
CA LEU A 323 -10.97 8.42 -6.79
C LEU A 323 -12.33 7.70 -6.96
N GLY A 324 -12.77 6.92 -5.97
CA GLY A 324 -13.96 6.07 -6.05
C GLY A 324 -13.70 4.64 -6.52
N ASN A 325 -12.49 4.10 -6.26
CA ASN A 325 -12.09 2.74 -6.68
C ASN A 325 -13.02 1.65 -6.12
N PHE A 326 -13.54 1.84 -4.90
CA PHE A 326 -14.57 0.98 -4.32
C PHE A 326 -15.96 1.61 -4.41
N THR A 327 -16.08 2.93 -4.23
CA THR A 327 -17.37 3.64 -4.21
C THR A 327 -18.21 3.41 -5.47
N LEU A 328 -17.60 3.52 -6.66
CA LEU A 328 -18.34 3.36 -7.92
C LEU A 328 -18.79 1.90 -8.14
N PRO A 329 -17.93 0.88 -7.91
CA PRO A 329 -18.39 -0.50 -7.85
C PRO A 329 -19.51 -0.73 -6.82
N ILE A 330 -19.43 -0.17 -5.61
CA ILE A 330 -20.48 -0.33 -4.58
C ILE A 330 -21.81 0.23 -5.09
N ALA A 331 -21.78 1.35 -5.82
CA ALA A 331 -22.96 1.97 -6.40
C ALA A 331 -23.67 1.09 -7.45
N THR A 332 -23.04 0.03 -7.94
CA THR A 332 -23.72 -0.97 -8.78
C THR A 332 -24.59 -1.93 -7.98
N MET A 333 -24.41 -2.03 -6.66
CA MET A 333 -25.04 -3.05 -5.80
C MET A 333 -25.94 -2.47 -4.69
N ALA A 334 -25.60 -1.29 -4.17
CA ALA A 334 -26.27 -0.66 -3.03
C ALA A 334 -27.50 0.18 -3.44
N ARG A 335 -28.29 0.63 -2.46
CA ARG A 335 -29.35 1.64 -2.64
C ARG A 335 -28.79 3.03 -2.88
N GLU A 336 -27.79 3.38 -2.09
CA GLU A 336 -27.12 4.69 -2.11
C GLU A 336 -25.72 4.58 -1.50
N VAL A 337 -24.82 5.45 -1.90
CA VAL A 337 -23.42 5.44 -1.45
C VAL A 337 -22.93 6.83 -1.07
N LEU A 338 -22.20 6.92 0.05
CA LEU A 338 -21.47 8.12 0.44
C LEU A 338 -19.96 7.81 0.44
N GLY A 339 -19.21 8.45 -0.45
CA GLY A 339 -17.74 8.43 -0.43
C GLY A 339 -17.19 9.64 0.34
N ILE A 340 -16.26 9.42 1.27
CA ILE A 340 -15.62 10.50 2.03
C ILE A 340 -14.10 10.42 1.83
N GLU A 341 -13.49 11.55 1.49
CA GLU A 341 -12.08 11.68 1.15
C GLU A 341 -11.49 12.97 1.74
N GLY A 342 -10.21 12.98 2.11
CA GLY A 342 -9.55 14.17 2.67
C GLY A 342 -9.21 15.26 1.66
N SER A 343 -9.03 14.90 0.39
CA SER A 343 -8.66 15.83 -0.69
C SER A 343 -9.87 16.31 -1.49
N GLU A 344 -10.13 17.63 -1.49
CA GLU A 344 -11.14 18.24 -2.38
C GLU A 344 -10.86 17.97 -3.87
N THR A 345 -9.59 17.91 -4.25
CA THR A 345 -9.20 17.61 -5.63
C THR A 345 -9.64 16.20 -6.01
N LEU A 346 -9.42 15.20 -5.15
CA LEU A 346 -9.87 13.83 -5.41
C LEU A 346 -11.40 13.73 -5.37
N VAL A 347 -12.08 14.41 -4.46
CA VAL A 347 -13.56 14.46 -4.41
C VAL A 347 -14.15 14.98 -5.71
N ARG A 348 -13.61 16.08 -6.27
CA ARG A 348 -14.03 16.58 -7.58
C ARG A 348 -13.82 15.53 -8.68
N ARG A 349 -12.67 14.84 -8.68
CA ARG A 349 -12.37 13.77 -9.64
C ARG A 349 -13.33 12.58 -9.50
N SER A 350 -13.73 12.23 -8.28
CA SER A 350 -14.70 11.16 -8.02
C SER A 350 -16.10 11.52 -8.53
N HIS A 351 -16.52 12.79 -8.39
CA HIS A 351 -17.74 13.30 -9.02
C HIS A 351 -17.68 13.23 -10.55
N GLU A 352 -16.57 13.64 -11.16
CA GLU A 352 -16.36 13.53 -12.61
C GLU A 352 -16.42 12.07 -13.09
N ASN A 353 -15.79 11.15 -12.35
CA ASN A 353 -15.81 9.72 -12.65
C ASN A 353 -17.23 9.14 -12.51
N TYR A 354 -17.97 9.50 -11.47
CA TYR A 354 -19.37 9.08 -11.30
C TYR A 354 -20.25 9.57 -12.46
N ALA A 355 -20.18 10.86 -12.79
CA ALA A 355 -20.95 11.44 -13.88
C ALA A 355 -20.63 10.77 -15.22
N ARG A 356 -19.36 10.51 -15.50
CA ARG A 356 -18.92 9.85 -16.74
C ARG A 356 -19.41 8.40 -16.84
N ASN A 357 -19.31 7.64 -15.76
CA ASN A 357 -19.79 6.25 -15.76
C ASN A 357 -21.31 6.20 -15.95
N ASN A 358 -22.06 7.12 -15.34
CA ASN A 358 -23.51 7.22 -15.58
C ASN A 358 -23.85 7.68 -17.00
N ALA A 359 -23.07 8.56 -17.61
CA ALA A 359 -23.29 8.97 -19.00
C ALA A 359 -23.10 7.83 -20.00
N ALA A 360 -22.28 6.82 -19.65
CA ALA A 360 -22.05 5.63 -20.46
C ALA A 360 -23.07 4.51 -20.22
N ARG A 361 -24.02 4.69 -19.30
CA ARG A 361 -25.01 3.68 -18.88
C ARG A 361 -26.42 4.04 -19.33
N SER A 362 -27.22 3.01 -19.61
CA SER A 362 -28.67 3.16 -19.84
C SER A 362 -29.39 3.60 -18.54
N GLU A 363 -30.61 4.12 -18.66
CA GLU A 363 -31.39 4.57 -17.50
C GLU A 363 -31.69 3.44 -16.50
N GLU A 364 -31.87 2.21 -16.98
CA GLU A 364 -32.14 1.02 -16.14
C GLU A 364 -30.89 0.49 -15.42
N ASP A 365 -29.70 0.88 -15.86
CA ASP A 365 -28.39 0.43 -15.34
C ASP A 365 -27.57 1.58 -14.73
N LYS A 366 -28.22 2.69 -14.35
CA LYS A 366 -27.56 3.78 -13.64
C LYS A 366 -26.99 3.30 -12.31
N LEU A 367 -25.87 3.90 -11.93
CA LEU A 367 -25.31 3.73 -10.61
C LEU A 367 -26.28 4.31 -9.57
N ALA A 368 -26.33 3.67 -8.41
CA ALA A 368 -27.07 4.15 -7.26
C ALA A 368 -26.66 5.60 -6.92
N PRO A 369 -27.59 6.42 -6.40
CA PRO A 369 -27.29 7.77 -5.92
C PRO A 369 -26.02 7.78 -5.06
N THR A 370 -24.99 8.47 -5.56
CA THR A 370 -23.67 8.52 -4.92
C THR A 370 -23.28 9.97 -4.66
N ARG A 371 -22.88 10.26 -3.42
CA ARG A 371 -22.37 11.57 -3.02
C ARG A 371 -20.91 11.44 -2.57
N PHE A 372 -20.08 12.42 -2.93
CA PHE A 372 -18.71 12.54 -2.41
C PHE A 372 -18.56 13.79 -1.56
N VAL A 373 -17.87 13.67 -0.42
CA VAL A 373 -17.64 14.76 0.54
C VAL A 373 -16.16 14.83 0.91
N ALA A 374 -15.62 16.06 0.93
CA ALA A 374 -14.27 16.31 1.42
C ALA A 374 -14.28 16.49 2.95
N ARG A 375 -13.47 15.71 3.68
CA ARG A 375 -13.37 15.82 5.14
C ARG A 375 -12.07 15.23 5.68
N ASN A 376 -11.50 15.87 6.70
CA ASN A 376 -10.38 15.29 7.46
C ASN A 376 -10.83 14.09 8.30
N LEU A 377 -10.55 12.89 7.80
CA LEU A 377 -10.91 11.63 8.47
C LEU A 377 -9.99 11.26 9.64
N PHE A 378 -8.88 11.99 9.84
CA PHE A 378 -7.97 11.79 10.99
C PHE A 378 -8.43 12.51 12.26
N GLU A 379 -9.43 13.38 12.15
CA GLU A 379 -10.00 14.15 13.26
C GLU A 379 -11.48 13.80 13.49
N MET A 380 -11.87 12.57 13.11
CA MET A 380 -13.24 12.11 13.29
C MET A 380 -13.65 12.10 14.76
N THR A 381 -14.84 12.65 15.02
CA THR A 381 -15.49 12.66 16.33
C THR A 381 -16.81 11.90 16.28
N PRO A 382 -17.34 11.44 17.43
CA PRO A 382 -18.69 10.88 17.52
C PRO A 382 -19.77 11.74 16.85
N ALA A 383 -19.72 13.06 17.07
CA ALA A 383 -20.70 13.99 16.50
C ALA A 383 -20.62 14.05 14.97
N MET A 384 -19.41 14.13 14.40
CA MET A 384 -19.22 14.12 12.95
C MET A 384 -19.71 12.81 12.33
N LEU A 385 -19.48 11.69 13.00
CA LEU A 385 -19.89 10.37 12.55
C LEU A 385 -21.41 10.21 12.54
N ILE A 386 -22.09 10.66 13.60
CA ILE A 386 -23.55 10.66 13.69
C ILE A 386 -24.18 11.58 12.63
N ALA A 387 -23.54 12.72 12.33
CA ALA A 387 -24.02 13.68 11.33
C ALA A 387 -24.03 13.12 9.89
N ASP A 388 -23.25 12.07 9.59
CA ASP A 388 -23.31 11.38 8.28
C ASP A 388 -24.51 10.43 8.15
N GLY A 389 -25.33 10.33 9.20
CA GLY A 389 -26.54 9.53 9.25
C GLY A 389 -26.29 8.03 9.33
N ASN A 390 -27.38 7.26 9.29
CA ASN A 390 -27.36 5.80 9.37
C ASN A 390 -26.82 5.18 8.08
N SER A 391 -26.05 4.10 8.21
CA SER A 391 -25.61 3.29 7.08
C SER A 391 -25.56 1.83 7.49
N ASP A 392 -25.96 0.94 6.60
CA ASP A 392 -25.97 -0.49 6.88
C ASP A 392 -24.56 -1.07 6.89
N LYS A 393 -23.67 -0.59 6.02
CA LYS A 393 -22.33 -1.17 5.86
C LYS A 393 -21.27 -0.14 5.52
N TRP A 394 -20.04 -0.41 5.94
CA TRP A 394 -18.88 0.43 5.64
C TRP A 394 -17.81 -0.31 4.85
N LEU A 395 -17.17 0.41 3.93
CA LEU A 395 -15.85 0.07 3.41
C LEU A 395 -14.84 1.11 3.90
N VAL A 396 -13.65 0.67 4.30
CA VAL A 396 -12.61 1.52 4.90
C VAL A 396 -11.27 1.18 4.23
N ASP A 397 -10.64 2.12 3.53
CA ASP A 397 -9.32 1.95 2.87
C ASP A 397 -8.34 3.10 3.21
N PRO A 398 -7.90 3.22 4.48
CA PRO A 398 -7.07 4.32 4.93
C PRO A 398 -5.62 4.20 4.44
N PRO A 399 -4.85 5.31 4.51
CA PRO A 399 -3.42 5.26 4.30
C PRO A 399 -2.70 4.51 5.44
N ARG A 400 -1.36 4.52 5.42
CA ARG A 400 -0.51 3.71 6.31
C ARG A 400 -0.76 3.98 7.80
N GLU A 401 -1.22 5.18 8.14
CA GLU A 401 -1.57 5.64 9.48
C GLU A 401 -2.79 4.92 10.07
N GLY A 402 -3.63 4.30 9.23
CA GLY A 402 -4.89 3.66 9.59
C GLY A 402 -6.05 4.64 9.82
N ALA A 403 -7.21 4.10 10.18
CA ALA A 403 -8.45 4.80 10.44
C ALA A 403 -8.73 4.91 11.96
N PHE A 404 -7.71 5.30 12.73
CA PHE A 404 -7.78 5.33 14.20
C PHE A 404 -8.93 6.20 14.70
N ALA A 405 -9.01 7.46 14.25
CA ALA A 405 -10.03 8.40 14.71
C ALA A 405 -11.45 7.92 14.37
N LEU A 406 -11.64 7.33 13.19
CA LEU A 406 -12.92 6.73 12.78
C LEU A 406 -13.31 5.56 13.70
N SER A 407 -12.38 4.62 13.93
CA SER A 407 -12.61 3.44 14.78
C SER A 407 -12.84 3.84 16.24
N LYS A 408 -12.09 4.84 16.73
CA LYS A 408 -12.24 5.42 18.06
C LYS A 408 -13.58 6.14 18.23
N ALA A 409 -14.01 6.93 17.26
CA ALA A 409 -15.31 7.59 17.30
C ALA A 409 -16.45 6.57 17.41
N LEU A 410 -16.39 5.47 16.64
CA LEU A 410 -17.36 4.38 16.72
C LEU A 410 -17.34 3.68 18.10
N ALA A 411 -16.14 3.39 18.62
CA ALA A 411 -15.97 2.82 19.95
C ALA A 411 -16.50 3.73 21.06
N ASP A 412 -16.19 5.02 21.02
CA ASP A 412 -16.64 6.01 22.00
C ASP A 412 -18.18 6.12 22.02
N ILE A 413 -18.85 6.11 20.87
CA ILE A 413 -20.33 6.05 20.80
C ILE A 413 -20.86 4.79 21.51
N HIS A 414 -20.24 3.63 21.24
CA HIS A 414 -20.68 2.38 21.86
C HIS A 414 -20.48 2.40 23.38
N GLN A 415 -19.32 2.84 23.86
CA GLN A 415 -18.97 2.90 25.27
C GLN A 415 -19.87 3.87 26.06
N ILE A 416 -20.22 5.01 25.48
CA ILE A 416 -21.18 5.96 26.07
C ILE A 416 -22.56 5.29 26.19
N ARG A 417 -23.04 4.63 25.12
CA ARG A 417 -24.38 4.01 25.11
C ARG A 417 -24.55 2.89 26.12
N ILE A 418 -23.49 2.12 26.40
CA ILE A 418 -23.53 1.07 27.43
C ILE A 418 -23.20 1.57 28.84
N GLY A 419 -22.96 2.87 29.01
CA GLY A 419 -22.61 3.48 30.30
C GLY A 419 -21.21 3.14 30.81
N ALA A 420 -20.34 2.57 29.98
CA ALA A 420 -18.98 2.18 30.37
C ALA A 420 -18.01 3.36 30.43
N LYS A 421 -18.30 4.45 29.70
CA LYS A 421 -17.57 5.73 29.81
C LYS A 421 -18.54 6.85 30.17
N GLN A 422 -18.10 7.71 31.09
CA GLN A 422 -18.86 8.89 31.50
C GLN A 422 -18.65 10.03 30.50
N THR A 423 -19.68 10.87 30.35
CA THR A 423 -19.63 12.06 29.51
C THR A 423 -19.43 13.32 30.35
N GLY A 424 -18.64 14.27 29.87
CA GLY A 424 -18.39 15.54 30.54
C GLY A 424 -17.26 16.32 29.89
N VAL A 425 -16.74 17.31 30.60
CA VAL A 425 -15.55 18.07 30.18
C VAL A 425 -14.34 17.40 30.81
N ALA A 426 -13.44 16.86 29.98
CA ALA A 426 -12.20 16.27 30.48
C ALA A 426 -11.39 17.29 31.29
N SER A 427 -10.93 16.88 32.47
CA SER A 427 -10.09 17.66 33.37
C SER A 427 -8.82 16.88 33.70
N GLU A 428 -7.85 17.51 34.37
CA GLU A 428 -6.66 16.79 34.86
C GLU A 428 -7.02 15.65 35.83
N GLU A 429 -8.12 15.80 36.57
CA GLU A 429 -8.61 14.82 37.55
C GLU A 429 -9.45 13.71 36.89
N GLN A 430 -10.08 14.00 35.75
CA GLN A 430 -10.94 13.08 35.00
C GLN A 430 -10.62 13.14 33.50
N PRO A 431 -9.44 12.66 33.08
CA PRO A 431 -8.98 12.77 31.68
C PRO A 431 -9.79 11.88 30.72
N ASP A 432 -10.49 10.87 31.24
CA ASP A 432 -11.19 9.85 30.44
C ASP A 432 -12.64 10.23 30.08
N LEU A 433 -13.12 11.40 30.50
CA LEU A 433 -14.45 11.88 30.14
C LEU A 433 -14.57 12.13 28.63
N LEU A 434 -15.66 11.66 28.05
CA LEU A 434 -15.98 11.90 26.65
C LEU A 434 -16.97 13.07 26.48
N PRO A 435 -16.92 13.80 25.36
CA PRO A 435 -17.96 14.78 25.08
C PRO A 435 -19.33 14.09 24.95
N PRO A 436 -20.43 14.74 25.37
CA PRO A 436 -21.77 14.18 25.22
C PRO A 436 -22.10 13.98 23.74
N LEU A 437 -22.86 12.93 23.45
CA LEU A 437 -23.36 12.68 22.10
C LEU A 437 -24.42 13.73 21.72
N PRO A 438 -24.53 14.10 20.44
CA PRO A 438 -25.54 15.07 19.98
C PRO A 438 -26.98 14.57 20.23
N GLU A 439 -27.91 15.51 20.36
CA GLU A 439 -29.34 15.20 20.48
C GLU A 439 -29.86 14.40 19.26
N GLY A 440 -30.82 13.51 19.48
CA GLY A 440 -31.38 12.64 18.42
C GLY A 440 -30.52 11.42 18.05
N GLN A 441 -29.38 11.22 18.72
CA GLN A 441 -28.48 10.09 18.47
C GLN A 441 -29.10 8.71 18.73
N GLU A 442 -30.20 8.61 19.49
CA GLU A 442 -30.87 7.34 19.81
C GLU A 442 -31.34 6.59 18.55
N SER A 443 -31.70 7.33 17.51
CA SER A 443 -32.09 6.78 16.20
C SER A 443 -30.90 6.34 15.35
N TRP A 444 -29.67 6.70 15.74
CA TRP A 444 -28.46 6.37 14.98
C TRP A 444 -28.04 4.91 15.20
N GLN A 445 -27.84 4.18 14.12
CA GLN A 445 -27.54 2.75 14.11
C GLN A 445 -26.11 2.48 13.66
N PHE A 446 -25.47 1.52 14.33
CA PHE A 446 -24.16 1.01 13.93
C PHE A 446 -24.25 0.26 12.60
N PRO A 447 -23.22 0.33 11.73
CA PRO A 447 -23.18 -0.52 10.55
C PRO A 447 -23.13 -1.99 10.94
N LYS A 448 -23.93 -2.82 10.27
CA LYS A 448 -23.99 -4.26 10.49
C LYS A 448 -22.68 -4.95 10.11
N ARG A 449 -21.99 -4.42 9.10
CA ARG A 449 -20.73 -4.97 8.58
C ARG A 449 -19.75 -3.86 8.16
N ILE A 450 -18.47 -4.08 8.46
CA ILE A 450 -17.35 -3.23 8.03
C ILE A 450 -16.34 -4.10 7.28
N VAL A 451 -15.99 -3.71 6.06
CA VAL A 451 -14.84 -4.26 5.32
C VAL A 451 -13.71 -3.25 5.38
N TYR A 452 -12.61 -3.65 6.00
CA TYR A 452 -11.42 -2.82 6.17
C TYR A 452 -10.31 -3.37 5.27
N VAL A 453 -9.80 -2.54 4.36
CA VAL A 453 -8.60 -2.80 3.53
C VAL A 453 -7.45 -1.97 4.08
N SER A 454 -6.24 -2.52 4.15
CA SER A 454 -5.10 -1.83 4.72
C SER A 454 -3.76 -2.25 4.13
N CYS A 455 -2.93 -1.25 3.83
CA CYS A 455 -1.54 -1.41 3.43
C CYS A 455 -0.56 -1.54 4.61
N ASN A 456 -1.07 -1.55 5.85
CA ASN A 456 -0.26 -1.67 7.07
C ASN A 456 -0.96 -2.55 8.12
N PRO A 457 -0.53 -3.81 8.30
CA PRO A 457 -1.19 -4.74 9.22
C PRO A 457 -1.11 -4.30 10.69
N ALA A 458 -0.11 -3.52 11.08
CA ALA A 458 0.02 -3.05 12.47
C ALA A 458 -1.06 -2.01 12.84
N THR A 459 -1.34 -1.05 11.96
CA THR A 459 -2.39 -0.05 12.18
C THR A 459 -3.78 -0.66 12.00
N LEU A 460 -3.95 -1.60 11.06
CA LEU A 460 -5.15 -2.44 10.98
C LEU A 460 -5.41 -3.16 12.31
N ALA A 461 -4.40 -3.81 12.89
CA ALA A 461 -4.55 -4.52 14.16
C ALA A 461 -4.97 -3.58 15.29
N ARG A 462 -4.29 -2.44 15.45
CA ARG A 462 -4.68 -1.41 16.44
C ARG A 462 -6.15 -1.02 16.30
N ASP A 463 -6.59 -0.72 15.08
CA ASP A 463 -7.97 -0.28 14.82
C ASP A 463 -8.97 -1.42 15.04
N ALA A 464 -8.62 -2.65 14.63
CA ALA A 464 -9.38 -3.87 14.90
C ALA A 464 -9.60 -4.09 16.40
N GLY A 465 -8.59 -3.82 17.23
CA GLY A 465 -8.71 -3.89 18.69
C GLY A 465 -9.78 -2.95 19.24
N LEU A 466 -9.89 -1.73 18.71
CA LEU A 466 -10.96 -0.81 19.09
C LEU A 466 -12.33 -1.35 18.64
N LEU A 467 -12.44 -1.81 17.39
CA LEU A 467 -13.70 -2.32 16.85
C LEU A 467 -14.21 -3.53 17.65
N VAL A 468 -13.33 -4.48 17.95
CA VAL A 468 -13.70 -5.72 18.63
C VAL A 468 -13.94 -5.49 20.12
N HIS A 469 -12.98 -4.89 20.83
CA HIS A 469 -13.03 -4.82 22.29
C HIS A 469 -13.83 -3.64 22.83
N GLN A 470 -14.02 -2.59 22.03
CA GLN A 470 -14.66 -1.35 22.50
C GLN A 470 -15.84 -0.88 21.64
N ALA A 471 -15.98 -1.35 20.41
CA ALA A 471 -17.10 -1.00 19.54
C ALA A 471 -18.11 -2.15 19.35
N GLY A 472 -17.89 -3.31 19.98
CA GLY A 472 -18.78 -4.48 19.99
C GLY A 472 -18.95 -5.16 18.62
N TYR A 473 -17.84 -5.37 17.92
CA TYR A 473 -17.81 -6.16 16.69
C TYR A 473 -17.07 -7.48 16.92
N ARG A 474 -17.30 -8.45 16.02
CA ARG A 474 -16.47 -9.65 15.88
C ARG A 474 -15.67 -9.54 14.60
N CYS A 475 -14.40 -9.96 14.64
CA CYS A 475 -13.60 -10.12 13.41
C CYS A 475 -13.95 -11.46 12.76
N VAL A 476 -14.82 -11.44 11.75
CA VAL A 476 -15.33 -12.67 11.13
C VAL A 476 -14.36 -13.25 10.10
N ALA A 477 -13.59 -12.38 9.44
CA ALA A 477 -12.62 -12.82 8.46
C ALA A 477 -11.42 -11.88 8.37
N ALA A 478 -10.24 -12.42 8.06
CA ALA A 478 -9.08 -11.63 7.68
C ALA A 478 -8.16 -12.38 6.71
N GLY A 479 -7.43 -11.67 5.86
CA GLY A 479 -6.43 -12.28 4.96
C GLY A 479 -5.58 -11.25 4.25
N VAL A 480 -4.50 -11.72 3.61
CA VAL A 480 -3.56 -10.83 2.91
C VAL A 480 -3.81 -10.74 1.41
N VAL A 481 -3.33 -9.65 0.86
CA VAL A 481 -3.32 -9.35 -0.56
C VAL A 481 -1.87 -9.10 -0.97
N ASN A 482 -1.34 -9.91 -1.88
CA ASN A 482 0.02 -9.75 -2.36
C ASN A 482 0.09 -8.66 -3.44
N MET A 483 -0.22 -7.42 -3.06
CA MET A 483 -0.20 -6.24 -3.95
C MET A 483 1.22 -5.94 -4.47
N PHE A 484 2.24 -6.25 -3.66
CA PHE A 484 3.64 -5.96 -3.94
C PHE A 484 4.54 -7.21 -3.83
N PRO A 485 4.48 -8.15 -4.79
CA PRO A 485 5.40 -9.27 -4.87
C PRO A 485 6.87 -8.83 -4.80
N HIS A 486 7.74 -9.68 -4.25
CA HIS A 486 9.17 -9.41 -4.03
C HIS A 486 9.49 -8.28 -3.05
N THR A 487 8.50 -7.66 -2.42
CA THR A 487 8.70 -6.66 -1.36
C THR A 487 8.11 -7.14 -0.04
N ALA A 488 8.57 -6.53 1.05
CA ALA A 488 8.08 -6.79 2.40
C ALA A 488 6.69 -6.20 2.69
N HIS A 489 6.14 -5.36 1.80
CA HIS A 489 4.82 -4.76 2.03
C HIS A 489 3.72 -5.81 2.10
N VAL A 490 2.85 -5.67 3.10
CA VAL A 490 1.69 -6.51 3.34
C VAL A 490 0.45 -5.64 3.17
N GLU A 491 -0.31 -5.93 2.12
CA GLU A 491 -1.68 -5.45 2.02
C GLU A 491 -2.59 -6.50 2.67
N SER A 492 -3.65 -6.08 3.32
CA SER A 492 -4.51 -6.93 4.13
C SER A 492 -5.95 -6.47 4.08
N MET A 493 -6.86 -7.38 4.38
CA MET A 493 -8.27 -7.08 4.56
C MET A 493 -8.81 -7.78 5.80
N ALA A 494 -9.75 -7.14 6.48
CA ALA A 494 -10.50 -7.71 7.59
C ALA A 494 -11.99 -7.37 7.46
N VAL A 495 -12.84 -8.26 7.93
CA VAL A 495 -14.29 -8.10 7.95
C VAL A 495 -14.74 -8.13 9.40
N PHE A 496 -15.53 -7.15 9.77
CA PHE A 496 -16.11 -7.02 11.10
C PHE A 496 -17.63 -7.04 11.00
N GLU A 497 -18.27 -7.79 11.88
CA GLU A 497 -19.72 -7.82 12.01
C GLU A 497 -20.14 -7.37 13.39
N ARG A 498 -21.26 -6.64 13.46
CA ARG A 498 -21.85 -6.26 14.74
C ARG A 498 -22.21 -7.53 15.52
N ALA A 499 -21.74 -7.61 16.77
CA ALA A 499 -21.93 -8.76 17.65
C ALA A 499 -23.36 -8.87 18.17
#